data_AF-A0A0K8SZ43-F1
#
_entry.id   AF-A0A0K8SZ43-F1
#
_cell.length_a   1.000
_cell.length_b   1.000
_cell.length_c   1.000
_cell.angle_alpha   90.00
_cell.angle_beta   90.00
_cell.angle_gamma   90.00
#
_symmetry.space_group_name_H-M   'P 1'
#
loop_
_entity.id
_entity.type
_entity.pdbx_description
1 polymer ?
#
loop_
_entity_poly.entity_id
_entity_poly.type
_entity_poly.pdbx_seq_one_letter_code
_entity_poly.pdbx_strand_id
1 'polypeptide(L)'
;MVPIPADPFALPCSLKSDPLRGPVFVPVDVESLMGHRSYLFEEFEESTREQRLMLFLEAVALKFGFIRCAVKSAQAQNNQFIHLSGNSFLLIPTHPCDHSVAPVASQSLLSKFGSSPDPSASPHHEYISRLVLNHIHSHETRVGFLWLRNHMVSRRWKLGPTCATSDESFQNKLFADFTAFCKNEYGRLLAFWNCCVEVSEAPS
;
A
#
# COMPACT_ATOMS: atom_id res chain seq x y z
N MET A 1 5.99 10.14 21.14
CA MET A 1 5.48 8.76 20.96
C MET A 1 4.05 8.83 20.45
N VAL A 2 3.71 8.05 19.41
CA VAL A 2 2.37 8.04 18.76
C VAL A 2 1.82 6.60 18.81
N PRO A 3 0.54 6.38 19.16
CA PRO A 3 -0.04 5.04 19.13
C PRO A 3 -0.16 4.52 17.69
N ILE A 4 0.27 3.28 17.48
CA ILE A 4 0.22 2.59 16.19
C ILE A 4 -0.66 1.33 16.35
N PRO A 5 -1.57 1.03 15.41
CA PRO A 5 -2.30 -0.23 15.39
C PRO A 5 -1.34 -1.43 15.37
N ALA A 6 -1.69 -2.49 16.10
CA ALA A 6 -0.93 -3.75 16.07
C ALA A 6 -0.87 -4.38 14.66
N ASP A 7 -1.89 -4.11 13.84
CA ASP A 7 -1.94 -4.42 12.41
C ASP A 7 -2.48 -3.19 11.66
N PRO A 8 -1.59 -2.38 11.03
CA PRO A 8 -2.00 -1.13 10.40
C PRO A 8 -2.72 -1.32 9.06
N PHE A 9 -2.53 -2.47 8.39
CA PHE A 9 -3.15 -2.74 7.08
C PHE A 9 -4.37 -3.65 7.18
N ALA A 10 -4.46 -4.48 8.24
CA ALA A 10 -5.57 -5.39 8.50
C ALA A 10 -6.07 -6.04 7.20
N LEU A 11 -5.12 -6.70 6.51
CA LEU A 11 -5.36 -7.33 5.22
C LEU A 11 -6.66 -8.15 5.28
N PRO A 12 -7.41 -8.23 4.17
CA PRO A 12 -8.70 -8.93 4.15
C PRO A 12 -8.49 -10.35 4.67
N CYS A 13 -9.46 -10.85 5.41
CA CYS A 13 -9.44 -12.14 6.12
C CYS A 13 -8.81 -12.12 7.53
N SER A 14 -8.35 -10.97 8.05
CA SER A 14 -8.13 -10.81 9.49
C SER A 14 -9.47 -10.56 10.22
N LEU A 15 -9.76 -11.32 11.28
CA LEU A 15 -10.93 -11.15 12.18
C LEU A 15 -11.06 -9.73 12.76
N LYS A 16 -10.00 -8.91 12.67
CA LYS A 16 -9.93 -7.52 13.14
C LYS A 16 -10.00 -6.47 12.03
N SER A 17 -10.26 -6.87 10.79
CA SER A 17 -10.42 -5.93 9.68
C SER A 17 -11.64 -5.05 9.90
N ASP A 18 -11.42 -3.74 9.93
CA ASP A 18 -12.51 -2.76 9.96
C ASP A 18 -12.86 -2.41 8.50
N PRO A 19 -14.05 -2.80 8.02
CA PRO A 19 -14.42 -2.63 6.62
C PRO A 19 -14.62 -1.18 6.19
N LEU A 20 -14.66 -0.23 7.14
CA LEU A 20 -14.69 1.21 6.87
C LEU A 20 -13.28 1.83 6.84
N ARG A 21 -12.22 1.04 7.10
CA ARG A 21 -10.82 1.48 7.18
C ARG A 21 -9.96 0.89 6.08
N GLY A 22 -10.57 0.58 4.93
CA GLY A 22 -9.87 0.01 3.79
C GLY A 22 -8.79 0.95 3.22
N PRO A 23 -7.65 0.42 2.76
CA PRO A 23 -6.63 1.21 2.10
C PRO A 23 -7.17 1.87 0.82
N VAL A 24 -6.68 3.08 0.56
CA VAL A 24 -6.88 3.76 -0.71
C VAL A 24 -5.72 3.40 -1.63
N PHE A 25 -6.03 2.84 -2.81
CA PHE A 25 -5.01 2.58 -3.81
C PHE A 25 -4.61 3.86 -4.54
N VAL A 26 -3.32 4.14 -4.57
CA VAL A 26 -2.71 5.26 -5.30
C VAL A 26 -1.91 4.69 -6.48
N PRO A 27 -2.44 4.77 -7.72
CA PRO A 27 -1.72 4.29 -8.90
C PRO A 27 -0.50 5.17 -9.18
N VAL A 28 0.57 4.54 -9.65
CA VAL A 28 1.77 5.24 -10.14
C VAL A 28 1.75 5.21 -11.67
N ASP A 29 1.91 6.38 -12.28
CA ASP A 29 2.02 6.56 -13.73
C ASP A 29 3.38 6.10 -14.24
N VAL A 30 3.53 4.77 -14.36
CA VAL A 30 4.74 4.14 -14.90
C VAL A 30 4.91 4.38 -16.40
N GLU A 31 3.82 4.63 -17.14
CA GLU A 31 3.86 4.86 -18.59
C GLU A 31 4.68 6.11 -18.90
N SER A 32 4.51 7.17 -18.12
CA SER A 32 5.29 8.40 -18.25
C SER A 32 6.80 8.20 -18.07
N LEU A 33 7.22 7.13 -17.40
CA LEU A 33 8.64 6.81 -17.12
C LEU A 33 9.27 5.95 -18.21
N MET A 34 8.46 5.25 -19.01
CA MET A 34 8.95 4.32 -20.04
C MET A 34 9.54 5.05 -21.25
N GLY A 35 9.07 6.26 -21.56
CA GLY A 35 9.52 7.00 -22.74
C GLY A 35 9.29 6.20 -24.02
N HIS A 36 10.38 5.74 -24.66
CA HIS A 36 10.33 4.90 -25.88
C HIS A 36 10.52 3.40 -25.59
N ARG A 37 10.65 3.00 -24.32
CA ARG A 37 10.90 1.62 -23.89
C ARG A 37 9.60 0.82 -23.87
N SER A 38 9.72 -0.48 -24.11
CA SER A 38 8.54 -1.38 -24.06
C SER A 38 8.19 -1.80 -22.63
N TYR A 39 9.17 -1.74 -21.71
CA TYR A 39 9.02 -2.05 -20.29
C TYR A 39 9.93 -1.16 -19.44
N LEU A 40 9.53 -0.91 -18.20
CA LEU A 40 10.39 -0.24 -17.22
C LEU A 40 11.61 -1.13 -16.93
N PHE A 41 12.79 -0.53 -16.77
CA PHE A 41 14.05 -1.26 -16.53
C PHE A 41 14.44 -2.22 -17.67
N GLU A 42 14.20 -1.82 -18.92
CA GLU A 42 14.44 -2.66 -20.10
C GLU A 42 15.89 -3.08 -20.28
N GLU A 43 16.79 -2.19 -19.92
CA GLU A 43 18.24 -2.35 -19.90
C GLU A 43 18.75 -3.40 -18.89
N PHE A 44 17.89 -3.88 -17.98
CA PHE A 44 18.25 -4.86 -16.95
C PHE A 44 17.62 -6.24 -17.22
N GLU A 45 18.22 -7.27 -16.62
CA GLU A 45 17.72 -8.64 -16.65
C GLU A 45 16.29 -8.70 -16.09
N GLU A 46 15.41 -9.42 -16.79
CA GLU A 46 13.99 -9.54 -16.46
C GLU A 46 13.74 -9.99 -15.01
N SER A 47 14.55 -10.92 -14.51
CA SER A 47 14.51 -11.42 -13.14
C SER A 47 14.73 -10.34 -12.07
N THR A 48 15.35 -9.21 -12.43
CA THR A 48 15.66 -8.10 -11.51
C THR A 48 14.72 -6.91 -11.62
N ARG A 49 13.86 -6.85 -12.66
CA ARG A 49 13.03 -5.67 -12.97
C ARG A 49 12.04 -5.34 -11.87
N GLU A 50 11.44 -6.35 -11.28
CA GLU A 50 10.50 -6.16 -10.18
C GLU A 50 11.18 -5.61 -8.93
N GLN A 51 12.31 -6.20 -8.54
CA GLN A 51 13.08 -5.72 -7.40
C GLN A 51 13.50 -4.26 -7.60
N ARG A 52 13.85 -3.86 -8.83
CA ARG A 52 14.16 -2.48 -9.18
C ARG A 52 12.94 -1.57 -9.09
N LEU A 53 11.78 -2.03 -9.53
CA LEU A 53 10.52 -1.30 -9.36
C LEU A 53 10.20 -1.10 -7.87
N MET A 54 10.37 -2.13 -7.05
CA MET A 54 10.20 -2.04 -5.60
C MET A 54 11.15 -1.00 -4.97
N LEU A 55 12.42 -0.99 -5.38
CA LEU A 55 13.40 0.01 -4.93
C LEU A 55 13.01 1.44 -5.34
N PHE A 56 12.49 1.62 -6.55
CA PHE A 56 11.99 2.93 -6.99
C PHE A 56 10.77 3.38 -6.20
N LEU A 57 9.79 2.50 -5.99
CA LEU A 57 8.62 2.80 -5.16
C LEU A 57 9.00 3.11 -3.72
N GLU A 58 10.00 2.42 -3.17
CA GLU A 58 10.60 2.73 -1.87
C GLU A 58 11.25 4.13 -1.87
N ALA A 59 12.00 4.49 -2.90
CA ALA A 59 12.59 5.83 -3.03
C ALA A 59 11.50 6.93 -3.08
N VAL A 60 10.37 6.68 -3.75
CA VAL A 60 9.21 7.58 -3.74
C VAL A 60 8.62 7.71 -2.33
N ALA A 61 8.46 6.61 -1.60
CA ALA A 61 7.97 6.66 -0.21
C ALA A 61 8.91 7.49 0.68
N LEU A 62 10.22 7.24 0.62
CA LEU A 62 11.23 7.99 1.37
C LEU A 62 11.20 9.49 1.05
N LYS A 63 11.01 9.87 -0.21
CA LYS A 63 10.90 11.28 -0.64
C LYS A 63 9.76 12.02 0.08
N PHE A 64 8.66 11.33 0.36
CA PHE A 64 7.50 11.88 1.05
C PHE A 64 7.58 11.76 2.57
N GLY A 65 8.76 11.44 3.13
CA GLY A 65 8.97 11.37 4.57
C GLY A 65 8.38 10.11 5.21
N PHE A 66 8.18 9.06 4.41
CA PHE A 66 7.87 7.74 4.95
C PHE A 66 9.15 7.01 5.36
N ILE A 67 9.06 6.22 6.42
CA ILE A 67 10.15 5.41 6.95
C ILE A 67 9.68 3.96 7.01
N ARG A 68 10.57 3.05 6.64
CA ARG A 68 10.32 1.60 6.68
C ARG A 68 9.99 1.14 8.10
N CYS A 69 8.92 0.36 8.23
CA CYS A 69 8.55 -0.24 9.50
C CYS A 69 9.54 -1.36 9.86
N ALA A 70 10.35 -1.16 10.90
CA ALA A 70 11.29 -2.18 11.40
C ALA A 70 10.64 -3.23 12.32
N VAL A 71 9.34 -3.54 12.11
CA VAL A 71 8.62 -4.47 12.98
C VAL A 71 9.05 -5.90 12.64
N LYS A 72 9.76 -6.54 13.56
CA LYS A 72 10.07 -7.98 13.51
C LYS A 72 8.83 -8.80 13.82
N SER A 73 7.82 -8.76 12.95
CA SER A 73 6.70 -9.70 12.99
C SER A 73 6.82 -10.61 11.78
N ALA A 74 6.56 -11.91 11.96
CA ALA A 74 6.61 -12.92 10.91
C ALA A 74 5.66 -12.62 9.71
N GLN A 75 4.76 -11.64 9.86
CA GLN A 75 3.81 -11.18 8.84
C GLN A 75 4.04 -9.75 8.37
N ALA A 76 4.96 -9.00 9.00
CA ALA A 76 5.30 -7.65 8.57
C ALA A 76 6.18 -7.75 7.33
N GLN A 77 5.52 -7.77 6.16
CA GLN A 77 6.21 -7.69 4.89
C GLN A 77 7.09 -6.45 4.87
N ASN A 78 8.27 -6.61 4.27
CA ASN A 78 9.34 -5.63 4.17
C ASN A 78 8.97 -4.32 3.43
N ASN A 79 7.69 -4.13 3.12
CA ASN A 79 7.17 -3.13 2.21
C ASN A 79 6.16 -2.19 2.88
N GLN A 80 6.13 -2.19 4.22
CA GLN A 80 5.30 -1.30 5.01
C GLN A 80 6.10 -0.10 5.51
N PHE A 81 5.49 1.07 5.44
CA PHE A 81 6.08 2.34 5.80
C PHE A 81 5.13 3.18 6.65
N ILE A 82 5.72 4.00 7.53
CA ILE A 82 5.01 4.98 8.35
C ILE A 82 5.54 6.37 8.04
N HIS A 83 4.63 7.34 7.84
CA HIS A 83 5.03 8.74 7.67
C HIS A 83 5.64 9.27 8.98
N LEU A 84 6.65 10.13 8.90
CA LEU A 84 7.31 10.79 10.05
C LEU A 84 6.33 11.39 11.08
N SER A 85 5.15 11.85 10.63
CA SER A 85 4.09 12.35 11.52
C SER A 85 3.42 11.29 12.41
N GLY A 86 3.56 10.00 12.07
CA GLY A 86 2.82 8.88 12.68
C GLY A 86 1.36 8.75 12.25
N ASN A 87 0.87 9.63 11.35
CA ASN A 87 -0.55 9.72 10.98
C ASN A 87 -0.96 8.94 9.74
N SER A 88 0.00 8.39 8.98
CA SER A 88 -0.27 7.73 7.71
C SER A 88 0.66 6.54 7.52
N PHE A 89 0.14 5.50 6.89
CA PHE A 89 0.85 4.29 6.52
C PHE A 89 0.81 4.11 5.01
N LEU A 90 1.87 3.53 4.48
CA LEU A 90 2.00 3.12 3.07
C LEU A 90 2.40 1.65 3.03
N LEU A 91 1.79 0.88 2.14
CA LEU A 91 2.22 -0.46 1.78
C LEU A 91 2.47 -0.48 0.28
N ILE A 92 3.64 -0.96 -0.11
CA ILE A 92 3.90 -1.35 -1.50
C ILE A 92 3.45 -2.80 -1.63
N PRO A 93 2.41 -3.10 -2.42
CA PRO A 93 2.01 -4.48 -2.66
C PRO A 93 3.17 -5.20 -3.38
N THR A 94 3.84 -6.10 -2.68
CA THR A 94 4.53 -7.21 -3.37
C THR A 94 3.48 -8.21 -3.80
N HIS A 95 3.80 -8.99 -4.85
CA HIS A 95 3.08 -10.16 -5.37
C HIS A 95 1.94 -10.74 -4.53
N PRO A 96 0.94 -11.39 -5.17
CA PRO A 96 -0.18 -11.97 -4.48
C PRO A 96 0.24 -12.64 -3.21
N CYS A 97 -0.38 -12.21 -2.11
CA CYS A 97 -0.17 -12.86 -0.85
C CYS A 97 -0.50 -14.33 -1.08
N ASP A 98 0.53 -15.20 -1.08
CA ASP A 98 0.41 -16.67 -1.13
C ASP A 98 -0.22 -17.21 0.18
N HIS A 99 -1.14 -16.46 0.79
CA HIS A 99 -2.23 -17.08 1.51
C HIS A 99 -3.16 -17.68 0.47
N SER A 100 -2.76 -18.88 0.03
CA SER A 100 -3.57 -19.90 -0.62
C SER A 100 -4.83 -20.18 0.21
N VAL A 101 -5.79 -19.26 0.15
CA VAL A 101 -7.20 -19.64 0.16
C VAL A 101 -7.56 -19.61 -1.30
N ALA A 102 -7.56 -20.81 -1.91
CA ALA A 102 -7.90 -21.02 -3.30
C ALA A 102 -9.06 -20.09 -3.72
N PRO A 103 -9.03 -19.51 -4.93
CA PRO A 103 -10.20 -18.85 -5.46
C PRO A 103 -11.30 -19.90 -5.44
N VAL A 104 -12.30 -19.73 -4.57
CA VAL A 104 -13.51 -20.53 -4.67
C VAL A 104 -14.12 -20.11 -5.98
N ALA A 105 -13.75 -20.87 -7.01
CA ALA A 105 -14.23 -20.75 -8.36
C ALA A 105 -15.75 -20.56 -8.29
N SER A 106 -16.25 -19.73 -9.21
CA SER A 106 -17.65 -19.54 -9.54
C SER A 106 -18.35 -20.89 -9.74
N GLN A 107 -18.69 -21.58 -8.65
CA GLN A 107 -19.51 -22.77 -8.69
C GLN A 107 -20.93 -22.26 -8.70
N SER A 108 -21.44 -22.19 -9.92
CA SER A 108 -22.75 -22.73 -10.28
C SER A 108 -23.56 -23.21 -9.09
N LEU A 109 -24.74 -22.63 -8.95
CA LEU A 109 -25.86 -23.19 -8.20
C LEU A 109 -25.86 -24.73 -8.33
N LEU A 110 -26.00 -25.41 -7.18
CA LEU A 110 -26.04 -26.88 -6.98
C LEU A 110 -24.68 -27.54 -6.68
N SER A 111 -24.22 -27.45 -5.42
CA SER A 111 -23.50 -28.58 -4.82
C SER A 111 -23.66 -28.58 -3.30
N LYS A 112 -23.82 -29.78 -2.79
CA LYS A 112 -24.43 -30.17 -1.53
C LYS A 112 -23.30 -30.62 -0.59
N PHE A 113 -23.30 -30.10 0.63
CA PHE A 113 -22.53 -30.56 1.80
C PHE A 113 -21.00 -30.38 1.79
N GLY A 114 -20.50 -29.80 2.89
CA GLY A 114 -19.20 -30.22 3.44
C GLY A 114 -18.17 -29.13 3.72
N SER A 115 -18.53 -28.03 4.38
CA SER A 115 -17.61 -27.26 5.22
C SER A 115 -18.45 -26.39 6.16
N SER A 116 -18.30 -26.58 7.46
CA SER A 116 -19.02 -25.82 8.48
C SER A 116 -18.69 -24.32 8.35
N PRO A 117 -19.67 -23.43 8.11
CA PRO A 117 -19.41 -22.01 8.26
C PRO A 117 -19.15 -21.72 9.75
N ASP A 118 -18.14 -20.88 10.04
CA ASP A 118 -17.93 -20.32 11.36
C ASP A 118 -19.26 -19.63 11.80
N PRO A 119 -19.92 -20.10 12.88
CA PRO A 119 -21.27 -19.66 13.24
C PRO A 119 -21.34 -18.20 13.71
N SER A 120 -20.21 -17.49 13.74
CA SER A 120 -20.10 -16.08 14.15
C SER A 120 -20.07 -15.08 13.00
N ALA A 121 -19.82 -15.51 11.75
CA ALA A 121 -19.75 -14.60 10.62
C ALA A 121 -21.14 -14.35 10.04
N SER A 122 -21.69 -13.15 10.30
CA SER A 122 -22.93 -12.69 9.65
C SER A 122 -22.79 -12.78 8.12
N PRO A 123 -23.83 -13.14 7.36
CA PRO A 123 -23.81 -13.13 5.88
C PRO A 123 -23.31 -11.81 5.27
N HIS A 124 -23.50 -10.69 6.00
CA HIS A 124 -22.97 -9.39 5.61
C HIS A 124 -21.43 -9.28 5.71
N HIS A 125 -20.82 -9.95 6.69
CA HIS A 125 -19.37 -10.02 6.88
C HIS A 125 -18.69 -10.77 5.72
N GLU A 126 -19.32 -11.83 5.22
CA GLU A 126 -18.83 -12.57 4.06
C GLU A 126 -18.94 -11.74 2.77
N TYR A 127 -20.06 -11.04 2.58
CA TYR A 127 -20.27 -10.14 1.43
C TYR A 127 -19.22 -9.00 1.40
N ILE A 128 -18.99 -8.37 2.54
CA ILE A 128 -17.94 -7.34 2.71
C ILE A 128 -16.56 -7.92 2.38
N SER A 129 -16.21 -9.07 2.96
CA SER A 129 -14.90 -9.70 2.75
C SER A 129 -14.66 -10.02 1.27
N ARG A 130 -15.68 -10.49 0.55
CA ARG A 130 -15.61 -10.74 -0.91
C ARG A 130 -15.42 -9.45 -1.71
N LEU A 131 -16.10 -8.37 -1.36
CA LEU A 131 -15.91 -7.07 -2.01
C LEU A 131 -14.49 -6.54 -1.81
N VAL A 132 -13.96 -6.64 -0.60
CA VAL A 132 -12.61 -6.19 -0.27
C VAL A 132 -11.56 -7.06 -0.98
N LEU A 133 -11.76 -8.38 -1.03
CA LEU A 133 -10.87 -9.30 -1.75
C LEU A 133 -10.86 -9.06 -3.25
N ASN A 134 -12.03 -8.83 -3.87
CA ASN A 134 -12.15 -8.48 -5.28
C ASN A 134 -11.50 -7.11 -5.58
N HIS A 135 -11.65 -6.14 -4.67
CA HIS A 135 -11.01 -4.85 -4.79
C HIS A 135 -9.49 -4.98 -4.73
N ILE A 136 -8.94 -5.83 -3.84
CA ILE A 136 -7.50 -6.04 -3.74
C ILE A 136 -6.92 -6.83 -4.91
N HIS A 137 -7.59 -7.89 -5.38
CA HIS A 137 -7.19 -8.59 -6.61
C HIS A 137 -7.19 -7.65 -7.82
N SER A 138 -8.11 -6.67 -7.88
CA SER A 138 -8.11 -5.65 -8.94
C SER A 138 -6.89 -4.73 -8.91
N HIS A 139 -6.25 -4.55 -7.75
CA HIS A 139 -5.05 -3.71 -7.58
C HIS A 139 -3.74 -4.50 -7.69
N GLU A 140 -3.80 -5.82 -7.58
CA GLU A 140 -2.65 -6.74 -7.61
C GLU A 140 -1.89 -6.73 -8.95
N THR A 141 -2.53 -6.26 -10.02
CA THR A 141 -1.93 -6.09 -11.36
C THR A 141 -1.45 -4.66 -11.62
N ARG A 142 -1.70 -3.71 -10.71
CA ARG A 142 -1.44 -2.29 -10.91
C ARG A 142 -0.28 -1.85 -10.05
N VAL A 143 0.69 -1.18 -10.68
CA VAL A 143 1.81 -0.56 -9.96
C VAL A 143 1.31 0.62 -9.14
N GLY A 144 1.52 0.59 -7.83
CA GLY A 144 1.06 1.65 -6.95
C GLY A 144 1.26 1.37 -5.47
N PHE A 145 0.56 2.15 -4.66
CA PHE A 145 0.64 2.09 -3.21
C PHE A 145 -0.73 1.87 -2.57
N LEU A 146 -0.75 1.22 -1.42
CA LEU A 146 -1.89 1.19 -0.52
C LEU A 146 -1.68 2.21 0.60
N TRP A 147 -2.49 3.25 0.61
CA TRP A 147 -2.46 4.33 1.59
C TRP A 147 -3.48 4.09 2.70
N LEU A 148 -3.05 4.19 3.96
CA LEU A 148 -3.95 4.18 5.13
C LEU A 148 -3.72 5.36 6.04
N ARG A 149 -4.80 5.79 6.71
CA ARG A 149 -4.74 6.77 7.78
C ARG A 149 -4.59 6.08 9.12
N ASN A 150 -3.78 6.64 10.02
CA ASN A 150 -3.68 6.17 11.39
C ASN A 150 -4.85 6.71 12.23
N HIS A 151 -5.93 5.93 12.32
CA HIS A 151 -7.10 6.28 13.12
C HIS A 151 -6.89 6.19 14.65
N MET A 152 -5.78 5.60 15.11
CA MET A 152 -5.48 5.50 16.55
C MET A 152 -4.91 6.79 17.14
N VAL A 153 -4.55 7.76 16.31
CA VAL A 153 -4.15 9.10 16.75
C VAL A 153 -5.38 9.92 17.13
N SER A 154 -5.88 9.71 18.35
CA SER A 154 -7.02 10.44 18.92
C SER A 154 -6.61 11.80 19.52
N ARG A 155 -7.60 12.67 19.78
CA ARG A 155 -7.40 14.04 20.33
C ARG A 155 -6.57 14.09 21.62
N ARG A 156 -6.52 13.02 22.41
CA ARG A 156 -5.74 12.97 23.67
C ARG A 156 -4.22 12.92 23.43
N TRP A 157 -3.79 12.41 22.28
CA TRP A 157 -2.38 12.43 21.85
C TRP A 157 -1.99 13.73 21.12
N LYS A 158 -2.97 14.61 20.87
CA LYS A 158 -2.80 15.92 20.22
C LYS A 158 -2.40 17.05 21.18
N LEU A 159 -2.34 16.79 22.49
CA LEU A 159 -2.12 17.80 23.55
C LEU A 159 -0.66 17.87 24.07
N GLY A 160 0.26 17.08 23.51
CA GLY A 160 1.69 17.18 23.82
C GLY A 160 2.39 18.29 23.03
N PRO A 161 3.67 18.61 23.35
CA PRO A 161 4.46 19.65 22.68
C PRO A 161 4.67 19.42 21.17
N THR A 162 4.32 18.24 20.65
CA THR A 162 4.34 17.88 19.23
C THR A 162 2.99 18.17 18.56
N CYS A 163 2.71 19.45 18.32
CA CYS A 163 1.50 19.94 17.64
C CYS A 163 1.35 19.41 16.18
N ALA A 164 2.43 18.87 15.59
CA ALA A 164 2.46 18.29 14.24
C ALA A 164 1.54 17.06 14.04
N THR A 165 1.07 16.44 15.12
CA THR A 165 0.25 15.21 15.07
C THR A 165 -1.24 15.50 14.81
N SER A 166 -1.66 16.78 14.84
CA SER A 166 -3.06 17.19 15.00
C SER A 166 -3.78 17.58 13.72
N ASP A 167 -3.05 17.97 12.67
CA ASP A 167 -3.65 18.67 11.52
C ASP A 167 -4.18 17.70 10.45
N GLU A 168 -5.50 17.54 10.41
CA GLU A 168 -6.17 16.79 9.34
C GLU A 168 -5.97 17.46 7.97
N SER A 169 -5.81 18.79 7.94
CA SER A 169 -5.56 19.52 6.72
C SER A 169 -4.19 19.17 6.14
N PHE A 170 -3.18 18.99 6.99
CA PHE A 170 -1.86 18.50 6.57
C PHE A 170 -1.95 17.08 5.99
N GLN A 171 -2.67 16.17 6.65
CA GLN A 171 -2.83 14.80 6.15
C GLN A 171 -3.51 14.76 4.77
N ASN A 172 -4.55 15.58 4.59
CA ASN A 172 -5.25 15.69 3.32
C ASN A 172 -4.36 16.31 2.23
N LYS A 173 -3.58 17.35 2.57
CA LYS A 173 -2.62 17.98 1.65
C LYS A 173 -1.50 17.02 1.26
N LEU A 174 -0.97 16.26 2.22
CA LEU A 174 0.07 15.25 1.98
C LEU A 174 -0.45 14.17 1.04
N PHE A 175 -1.66 13.64 1.29
CA PHE A 175 -2.27 12.63 0.43
C PHE A 175 -2.55 13.17 -0.98
N ALA A 176 -3.05 14.41 -1.08
CA ALA A 176 -3.30 15.06 -2.36
C ALA A 176 -2.00 15.28 -3.15
N ASP A 177 -0.94 15.80 -2.51
CA ASP A 177 0.36 16.01 -3.14
C ASP A 177 1.02 14.68 -3.56
N PHE A 178 0.93 13.66 -2.72
CA PHE A 178 1.40 12.31 -3.03
C PHE A 178 0.69 11.74 -4.26
N THR A 179 -0.63 11.86 -4.31
CA THR A 179 -1.43 11.40 -5.45
C THR A 179 -1.11 12.17 -6.73
N ALA A 180 -0.98 13.51 -6.64
CA ALA A 180 -0.58 14.36 -7.76
C ALA A 180 0.81 13.99 -8.29
N PHE A 181 1.75 13.76 -7.37
CA PHE A 181 3.09 13.30 -7.71
C PHE A 181 3.07 11.94 -8.41
N CYS A 182 2.34 10.94 -7.88
CA CYS A 182 2.25 9.61 -8.51
C CYS A 182 1.57 9.63 -9.89
N LYS A 183 0.72 10.63 -10.18
CA LYS A 183 0.14 10.88 -11.51
C LYS A 183 1.06 11.65 -12.46
N ASN A 184 2.32 11.86 -12.07
CA ASN A 184 3.28 12.66 -12.81
C ASN A 184 2.81 14.11 -13.09
N GLU A 185 2.04 14.71 -12.16
CA GLU A 185 1.56 16.08 -12.32
C GLU A 185 2.77 17.05 -12.41
N TYR A 186 2.75 17.93 -13.42
CA TYR A 186 3.86 18.81 -13.79
C TYR A 186 5.20 18.09 -14.08
N GLY A 187 5.18 16.80 -14.44
CA GLY A 187 6.39 16.04 -14.73
C GLY A 187 7.23 15.69 -13.49
N ARG A 188 6.67 15.83 -12.28
CA ARG A 188 7.42 15.67 -11.02
C ARG A 188 7.91 14.24 -10.80
N LEU A 189 7.14 13.23 -11.21
CA LEU A 189 7.53 11.83 -11.08
C LEU A 189 8.68 11.52 -12.03
N LEU A 190 8.57 11.94 -13.29
CA LEU A 190 9.60 11.76 -14.30
C LEU A 190 10.90 12.48 -13.93
N ALA A 191 10.82 13.71 -13.44
CA ALA A 191 11.99 14.44 -12.98
C ALA A 191 12.68 13.73 -11.80
N PHE A 192 11.90 13.16 -10.88
CA PHE A 192 12.45 12.39 -9.77
C PHE A 192 13.07 11.07 -10.23
N TRP A 193 12.43 10.37 -11.17
CA TRP A 193 12.96 9.16 -11.79
C TRP A 193 14.33 9.40 -12.42
N ASN A 194 14.47 10.45 -13.24
CA ASN A 194 15.74 10.80 -13.87
C ASN A 194 16.84 11.07 -12.84
N CYS A 195 16.52 11.80 -11.76
CA CYS A 195 17.44 12.04 -10.65
C CYS A 195 17.88 10.73 -9.96
N CYS A 196 16.96 9.79 -9.73
CA CYS A 196 17.30 8.48 -9.17
C CYS A 196 18.21 7.67 -10.08
N VAL A 197 17.98 7.71 -11.40
CA VAL A 197 18.83 7.04 -12.39
C VAL A 197 20.23 7.63 -12.38
N GLU A 198 20.36 8.96 -12.43
CA GLU A 198 21.66 9.66 -12.37
C GLU A 198 22.46 9.29 -11.10
N VAL A 199 21.81 9.23 -9.94
CA VAL A 199 22.46 8.82 -8.69
C VAL A 199 22.91 7.37 -8.73
N SER A 200 22.16 6.49 -9.40
CA SER A 200 22.52 5.07 -9.53
C SER A 200 23.70 4.82 -10.48
N GLU A 201 23.96 5.75 -11.40
CA GLU A 201 25.05 5.67 -12.38
C GLU A 201 26.34 6.40 -11.93
N ALA A 202 26.27 7.18 -10.86
CA ALA A 202 27.45 7.88 -10.33
C ALA A 202 28.49 6.88 -9.81
N PRO A 203 29.76 6.96 -10.25
CA PRO A 203 30.82 6.08 -9.75
C PRO A 203 31.06 6.35 -8.26
N SER A 204 31.06 5.27 -7.48
CA SER A 204 31.34 5.25 -6.03
C SER A 204 32.80 5.56 -5.72
#